data_AF-A0A7C2RJ99-F1
#
_entry.id   AF-A0A7C2RJ99-F1
#
_cell.length_a   1.000
_cell.length_b   1.000
_cell.length_c   1.000
_cell.angle_alpha   90.00
_cell.angle_beta   90.00
_cell.angle_gamma   90.00
#
_symmetry.space_group_name_H-M   'P 1'
#
loop_
_entity.id
_entity.type
_entity.pdbx_description
1 polymer ?
#
loop_
_entity_poly.entity_id
_entity_poly.type
_entity_poly.pdbx_seq_one_letter_code
_entity_poly.pdbx_strand_id
1 'polypeptide(L)'
;HGLLWPDGHIGNPDKLAGLLVAGVEGVEAADPEIPVMMHIALGGQNAESVFWLDNMIARGVRFDIIGLSHYPRWHGTLDDLKYNLTDLVDRYRKPVNVVEYLDFKEPIHEIVFSLPGGMGQGTCIWEPIGWRGGWFDREGNATRDLFDYETLHAKYLVEE
;
A
#
# COMPACT_ATOMS: atom_id res chain seq x y z
N HIS A 1 -8.04 -0.74 -16.02
CA HIS A 1 -7.00 -1.01 -15.01
C HIS A 1 -5.82 -1.73 -15.66
N GLY A 2 -4.67 -1.80 -14.98
CA GLY A 2 -3.46 -2.44 -15.50
C GLY A 2 -2.33 -1.44 -15.80
N LEU A 3 -1.23 -1.94 -16.33
CA LEU A 3 0.00 -1.20 -16.61
C LEU A 3 0.44 -1.34 -18.07
N LEU A 4 1.30 -0.45 -18.56
CA LEU A 4 1.92 -0.55 -19.90
C LEU A 4 0.93 -0.93 -21.02
N TRP A 5 -0.08 -0.09 -21.22
CA TRP A 5 -1.17 -0.39 -22.16
C TRP A 5 -0.66 -0.31 -23.62
N PRO A 6 -1.16 -1.18 -24.52
CA PRO A 6 -2.28 -2.11 -24.33
C PRO A 6 -1.91 -3.47 -23.72
N ASP A 7 -0.63 -3.79 -23.60
CA ASP A 7 -0.17 -5.15 -23.29
C ASP A 7 -0.54 -5.59 -21.88
N GLY A 8 -0.38 -4.72 -20.88
CA GLY A 8 -0.79 -5.01 -19.50
C GLY A 8 -2.16 -4.46 -19.13
N HIS A 9 -3.08 -4.30 -20.09
CA HIS A 9 -4.46 -3.94 -19.77
C HIS A 9 -5.19 -5.08 -19.04
N ILE A 10 -6.09 -4.77 -18.09
CA ILE A 10 -6.88 -5.77 -17.34
C ILE A 10 -7.80 -6.63 -18.21
N GLY A 11 -8.12 -6.16 -19.42
CA GLY A 11 -8.82 -6.96 -20.43
C GLY A 11 -7.96 -8.09 -21.04
N ASN A 12 -6.65 -8.10 -20.77
CA ASN A 12 -5.68 -9.13 -21.18
C ASN A 12 -4.98 -9.69 -19.92
N PRO A 13 -5.71 -10.34 -19.00
CA PRO A 13 -5.19 -10.62 -17.66
C PRO A 13 -3.97 -11.55 -17.66
N ASP A 14 -3.83 -12.45 -18.65
CA ASP A 14 -2.67 -13.34 -18.76
C ASP A 14 -1.40 -12.58 -19.19
N LYS A 15 -1.52 -11.62 -20.12
CA LYS A 15 -0.40 -10.76 -20.51
C LYS A 15 0.02 -9.84 -19.36
N LEU A 16 -0.96 -9.23 -18.70
CA LEU A 16 -0.74 -8.41 -17.52
C LEU A 16 -0.01 -9.21 -16.42
N ALA A 17 -0.50 -10.41 -16.08
CA ALA A 17 0.17 -11.27 -15.11
C ALA A 17 1.58 -11.66 -15.55
N GLY A 18 1.79 -11.94 -16.84
CA GLY A 18 3.13 -12.21 -17.38
C GLY A 18 4.12 -11.05 -17.19
N LEU A 19 3.67 -9.80 -17.35
CA LEU A 19 4.49 -8.62 -17.07
C LEU A 19 4.84 -8.51 -15.58
N LEU A 20 3.88 -8.81 -14.70
CA LEU A 20 4.12 -8.79 -13.25
C LEU A 20 5.09 -9.90 -12.83
N VAL A 21 4.91 -11.13 -13.34
CA VAL A 21 5.84 -12.26 -13.10
C VAL A 21 7.25 -11.89 -13.55
N ALA A 22 7.42 -11.31 -14.75
CA ALA A 22 8.72 -10.88 -15.21
C ALA A 22 9.37 -9.81 -14.29
N GLY A 23 8.56 -8.92 -13.71
CA GLY A 23 9.03 -7.96 -12.71
C GLY A 23 9.53 -8.64 -11.43
N VAL A 24 8.78 -9.63 -10.93
CA VAL A 24 9.15 -10.43 -9.75
C VAL A 24 10.46 -11.19 -10.01
N GLU A 25 10.55 -11.90 -11.13
CA GLU A 25 11.76 -12.64 -11.52
C GLU A 25 12.98 -11.72 -11.66
N GLY A 26 12.78 -10.49 -12.14
CA GLY A 26 13.83 -9.48 -12.22
C GLY A 26 14.38 -9.07 -10.85
N VAL A 27 13.50 -8.91 -9.85
CA VAL A 27 13.91 -8.63 -8.46
C VAL A 27 14.67 -9.82 -7.89
N GLU A 28 14.13 -11.03 -8.01
CA GLU A 28 14.75 -12.24 -7.47
C GLU A 28 16.10 -12.57 -8.10
N ALA A 29 16.27 -12.29 -9.39
CA ALA A 29 17.54 -12.45 -10.08
C ALA A 29 18.60 -11.45 -9.60
N ALA A 30 18.18 -10.26 -9.14
CA ALA A 30 19.08 -9.25 -8.57
C ALA A 30 19.45 -9.61 -7.13
N ASP A 31 18.44 -9.90 -6.30
CA ASP A 31 18.60 -10.34 -4.91
C ASP A 31 17.30 -10.98 -4.41
N PRO A 32 17.29 -12.29 -4.11
CA PRO A 32 16.09 -12.99 -3.64
C PRO A 32 15.69 -12.64 -2.20
N GLU A 33 16.51 -11.91 -1.44
CA GLU A 33 16.14 -11.43 -0.10
C GLU A 33 15.30 -10.15 -0.14
N ILE A 34 15.20 -9.47 -1.29
CA ILE A 34 14.39 -8.27 -1.45
C ILE A 34 12.89 -8.65 -1.46
N PRO A 35 12.08 -8.13 -0.52
CA PRO A 35 10.66 -8.41 -0.51
C PRO A 35 9.94 -7.73 -1.69
N VAL A 36 9.02 -8.46 -2.32
CA VAL A 36 8.19 -7.94 -3.40
C VAL A 36 6.83 -7.51 -2.85
N MET A 37 6.42 -6.28 -3.17
CA MET A 37 5.10 -5.75 -2.82
C MET A 37 4.19 -5.69 -4.04
N MET A 38 2.98 -6.25 -3.94
CA MET A 38 1.89 -6.01 -4.89
C MET A 38 1.11 -4.78 -4.47
N HIS A 39 1.27 -3.67 -5.21
CA HIS A 39 0.62 -2.40 -4.90
C HIS A 39 -0.61 -2.15 -5.77
N ILE A 40 -1.76 -1.87 -5.14
CA ILE A 40 -3.01 -1.47 -5.79
C ILE A 40 -3.63 -0.24 -5.12
N ALA A 41 -4.36 0.58 -5.88
CA ALA A 41 -4.97 1.81 -5.34
C ALA A 41 -6.21 1.58 -4.44
N LEU A 42 -6.60 0.34 -4.15
CA LEU A 42 -7.94 -0.02 -3.70
C LEU A 42 -8.09 -0.05 -2.17
N GLY A 43 -7.63 1.01 -1.49
CA GLY A 43 -7.55 1.11 -0.02
C GLY A 43 -8.80 0.67 0.74
N GLY A 44 -9.99 1.14 0.35
CA GLY A 44 -11.27 0.79 0.98
C GLY A 44 -12.18 -0.08 0.10
N GLN A 45 -11.77 -0.41 -1.13
CA GLN A 45 -12.58 -1.19 -2.07
C GLN A 45 -12.21 -2.68 -1.98
N ASN A 46 -12.80 -3.38 -1.01
CA ASN A 46 -12.43 -4.76 -0.69
C ASN A 46 -12.76 -5.74 -1.82
N ALA A 47 -13.96 -5.67 -2.40
CA ALA A 47 -14.37 -6.61 -3.46
C ALA A 47 -13.44 -6.53 -4.68
N GLU A 48 -13.05 -5.32 -5.07
CA GLU A 48 -12.12 -5.04 -6.16
C GLU A 48 -10.69 -5.47 -5.81
N SER A 49 -10.27 -5.25 -4.56
CA SER A 49 -8.96 -5.72 -4.05
C SER A 49 -8.84 -7.23 -4.15
N VAL A 50 -9.85 -7.94 -3.63
CA VAL A 50 -9.92 -9.42 -3.66
C VAL A 50 -9.96 -9.91 -5.10
N PHE A 51 -10.81 -9.32 -5.95
CA PHE A 51 -10.88 -9.69 -7.37
C PHE A 51 -9.52 -9.57 -8.06
N TRP A 52 -8.79 -8.47 -7.83
CA TRP A 52 -7.48 -8.27 -8.42
C TRP A 52 -6.47 -9.29 -7.92
N LEU A 53 -6.34 -9.43 -6.59
CA LEU A 53 -5.34 -10.29 -5.96
C LEU A 53 -5.58 -11.75 -6.31
N ASP A 54 -6.81 -12.25 -6.26
CA ASP A 54 -7.15 -13.62 -6.65
C ASP A 54 -6.78 -13.88 -8.12
N ASN A 55 -7.07 -12.93 -9.02
CA ASN A 55 -6.73 -13.09 -10.43
C ASN A 55 -5.22 -13.12 -10.69
N MET A 56 -4.43 -12.32 -9.97
CA MET A 56 -2.98 -12.29 -10.14
C MET A 56 -2.32 -13.53 -9.51
N ILE A 57 -2.77 -13.93 -8.31
CA ILE A 57 -2.29 -15.15 -7.63
C ILE A 57 -2.59 -16.40 -8.47
N ALA A 58 -3.81 -16.52 -9.01
CA ALA A 58 -4.19 -17.66 -9.85
C ALA A 58 -3.35 -17.79 -11.13
N ARG A 59 -2.66 -16.71 -11.55
CA ARG A 59 -1.77 -16.68 -12.71
C ARG A 59 -0.29 -16.78 -12.35
N GLY A 60 0.02 -17.08 -11.09
CA GLY A 60 1.39 -17.31 -10.63
C GLY A 60 2.18 -16.04 -10.29
N VAL A 61 1.52 -14.88 -10.18
CA VAL A 61 2.19 -13.68 -9.68
C VAL A 61 2.48 -13.87 -8.20
N ARG A 62 3.77 -13.85 -7.83
CA ARG A 62 4.24 -14.00 -6.45
C ARG A 62 4.60 -12.64 -5.86
N PHE A 63 4.28 -12.46 -4.59
CA PHE A 63 4.61 -11.27 -3.82
C PHE A 63 4.54 -11.60 -2.33
N ASP A 64 5.26 -10.84 -1.52
CA ASP A 64 5.40 -11.08 -0.08
C ASP A 64 4.45 -10.17 0.72
N ILE A 65 4.26 -8.94 0.24
CA ILE A 65 3.52 -7.87 0.93
C ILE A 65 2.42 -7.34 0.01
N ILE A 66 1.28 -6.95 0.59
CA ILE A 66 0.23 -6.21 -0.11
C ILE A 66 0.38 -4.72 0.22
N GLY A 67 0.46 -3.88 -0.82
CA GLY A 67 0.47 -2.43 -0.68
C GLY A 67 -0.85 -1.82 -1.16
N LEU A 68 -1.41 -0.88 -0.40
CA LEU A 68 -2.60 -0.14 -0.81
C LEU A 68 -2.34 1.38 -0.86
N SER A 69 -2.96 2.08 -1.82
CA SER A 69 -3.17 3.53 -1.72
C SER A 69 -4.51 3.84 -1.05
N HIS A 70 -4.57 4.85 -0.18
CA HIS A 70 -5.83 5.36 0.37
C HIS A 70 -5.92 6.88 0.25
N TYR A 71 -6.92 7.30 -0.51
CA TYR A 71 -7.29 8.69 -0.66
C TYR A 71 -8.81 8.75 -0.55
N PRO A 72 -9.38 9.29 0.54
CA PRO A 72 -10.80 9.12 0.84
C PRO A 72 -11.76 9.70 -0.21
N ARG A 73 -11.27 10.62 -1.06
CA ARG A 73 -12.02 11.09 -2.23
C ARG A 73 -12.38 9.97 -3.22
N TRP A 74 -11.57 8.93 -3.31
CA TRP A 74 -11.71 7.85 -4.30
C TRP A 74 -11.77 6.45 -3.67
N HIS A 75 -11.18 6.26 -2.50
CA HIS A 75 -10.89 4.92 -1.94
C HIS A 75 -11.69 4.58 -0.68
N GLY A 76 -12.89 5.14 -0.55
CA GLY A 76 -13.78 4.88 0.58
C GLY A 76 -13.36 5.59 1.87
N THR A 77 -14.07 5.28 2.96
CA THR A 77 -13.85 5.83 4.29
C THR A 77 -12.67 5.16 5.00
N LEU A 78 -12.32 5.65 6.20
CA LEU A 78 -11.33 4.99 7.07
C LEU A 78 -11.85 3.65 7.62
N ASP A 79 -13.17 3.52 7.84
CA ASP A 79 -13.77 2.25 8.25
C ASP A 79 -13.69 1.22 7.12
N ASP A 80 -13.91 1.65 5.87
CA ASP A 80 -13.73 0.80 4.69
C ASP A 80 -12.26 0.36 4.54
N LEU A 81 -11.30 1.26 4.77
CA LEU A 81 -9.87 0.93 4.80
C LEU A 81 -9.56 -0.12 5.87
N LYS A 82 -10.02 0.10 7.10
CA LYS A 82 -9.80 -0.83 8.22
C LYS A 82 -10.40 -2.20 7.92
N TYR A 83 -11.63 -2.25 7.43
CA TYR A 83 -12.29 -3.47 7.03
C TYR A 83 -11.48 -4.20 5.94
N ASN A 84 -11.09 -3.49 4.89
CA ASN A 84 -10.35 -4.08 3.79
C ASN A 84 -9.00 -4.64 4.24
N LEU A 85 -8.18 -3.87 4.96
CA LEU A 85 -6.88 -4.35 5.45
C LEU A 85 -7.02 -5.60 6.34
N THR A 86 -8.03 -5.63 7.22
CA THR A 86 -8.29 -6.79 8.08
C THR A 86 -8.64 -8.03 7.26
N ASP A 87 -9.56 -7.91 6.29
CA ASP A 87 -9.95 -9.04 5.43
C ASP A 87 -8.77 -9.53 4.58
N LEU A 88 -7.96 -8.63 4.02
CA LEU A 88 -6.80 -9.01 3.20
C LEU A 88 -5.74 -9.76 4.02
N VAL A 89 -5.47 -9.33 5.25
CA VAL A 89 -4.58 -10.06 6.18
C VAL A 89 -5.12 -11.45 6.47
N ASP A 90 -6.40 -11.57 6.83
CA ASP A 90 -7.02 -12.85 7.20
C ASP A 90 -7.08 -13.83 6.02
N ARG A 91 -7.35 -13.31 4.83
CA ARG A 91 -7.53 -14.07 3.58
C ARG A 91 -6.22 -14.54 2.99
N TYR A 92 -5.25 -13.64 2.84
CA TYR A 92 -4.01 -13.93 2.12
C TYR A 92 -2.84 -14.29 3.03
N ARG A 93 -2.96 -14.04 4.34
CA ARG A 93 -1.90 -14.30 5.33
C ARG A 93 -0.57 -13.65 4.94
N LYS A 94 -0.67 -12.43 4.40
CA LYS A 94 0.45 -11.58 4.00
C LYS A 94 0.40 -10.27 4.76
N PRO A 95 1.56 -9.69 5.13
CA PRO A 95 1.58 -8.35 5.66
C PRO A 95 0.99 -7.33 4.69
N VAL A 96 0.44 -6.25 5.23
CA VAL A 96 -0.20 -5.17 4.49
C VAL A 96 0.39 -3.82 4.87
N ASN A 97 0.60 -2.96 3.88
CA ASN A 97 1.08 -1.59 4.05
C ASN A 97 0.15 -0.61 3.33
N VAL A 98 0.04 0.62 3.85
CA VAL A 98 -0.60 1.74 3.13
C VAL A 98 0.49 2.64 2.58
N VAL A 99 0.81 2.49 1.29
CA VAL A 99 2.02 3.05 0.68
C VAL A 99 1.79 4.34 -0.10
N GLU A 100 0.54 4.80 -0.19
CA GLU A 100 0.25 6.16 -0.66
C GLU A 100 -0.99 6.70 0.05
N TYR A 101 -0.84 7.84 0.69
CA TYR A 101 -1.89 8.65 1.26
C TYR A 101 -1.34 10.05 1.53
N LEU A 102 -2.19 11.00 1.91
CA LEU A 102 -1.78 12.37 2.24
C LEU A 102 -2.51 12.88 3.50
N ASP A 103 -3.82 12.66 3.55
CA ASP A 103 -4.67 13.01 4.66
C ASP A 103 -4.72 11.91 5.73
N PHE A 104 -5.23 12.22 6.93
CA PHE A 104 -5.50 11.24 8.00
C PHE A 104 -4.27 10.44 8.45
N LYS A 105 -3.11 11.10 8.56
CA LYS A 105 -1.83 10.49 8.95
C LYS A 105 -1.95 9.62 10.21
N GLU A 106 -2.38 10.20 11.34
CA GLU A 106 -2.52 9.46 12.60
C GLU A 106 -3.58 8.33 12.52
N PRO A 107 -4.82 8.55 12.04
CA PRO A 107 -5.78 7.46 11.86
C PRO A 107 -5.30 6.31 10.98
N ILE A 108 -4.60 6.60 9.87
CA ILE A 108 -4.07 5.56 8.98
C ILE A 108 -2.98 4.75 9.68
N HIS A 109 -2.08 5.39 10.43
CA HIS A 109 -1.08 4.68 11.24
C HIS A 109 -1.76 3.79 12.29
N GLU A 110 -2.75 4.32 13.01
CA GLU A 110 -3.50 3.53 14.00
C GLU A 110 -4.15 2.30 13.34
N ILE A 111 -4.80 2.46 12.19
CA ILE A 111 -5.42 1.35 11.46
C ILE A 111 -4.38 0.31 11.05
N VAL A 112 -3.24 0.72 10.48
CA VAL A 112 -2.22 -0.21 9.99
C VAL A 112 -1.53 -0.91 11.15
N PHE A 113 -0.96 -0.17 12.11
CA PHE A 113 -0.16 -0.75 13.17
C PHE A 113 -0.99 -1.48 14.26
N SER A 114 -2.32 -1.31 14.29
CA SER A 114 -3.20 -2.10 15.17
C SER A 114 -3.67 -3.43 14.55
N LEU A 115 -3.25 -3.77 13.32
CA LEU A 115 -3.62 -5.03 12.69
C LEU A 115 -3.08 -6.23 13.48
N PRO A 116 -3.88 -7.31 13.61
CA PRO A 116 -3.52 -8.45 14.45
C PRO A 116 -2.24 -9.15 13.94
N GLY A 117 -1.46 -9.66 14.89
CA GLY A 117 -0.24 -10.44 14.58
C GLY A 117 0.91 -9.63 14.00
N GLY A 118 0.89 -8.29 14.14
CA GLY A 118 1.93 -7.43 13.56
C GLY A 118 1.92 -7.42 12.04
N MET A 119 0.76 -7.69 11.44
CA MET A 119 0.61 -7.83 9.99
C MET A 119 0.55 -6.49 9.25
N GLY A 120 0.37 -5.37 9.97
CA GLY A 120 0.57 -4.04 9.41
C GLY A 120 2.01 -3.57 9.62
N GLN A 121 2.78 -3.45 8.53
CA GLN A 121 4.24 -3.26 8.65
C GLN A 121 4.72 -1.85 8.29
N GLY A 122 3.86 -0.99 7.73
CA GLY A 122 4.29 0.35 7.39
C GLY A 122 3.27 1.21 6.68
N THR A 123 3.57 2.49 6.67
CA THR A 123 2.85 3.49 5.89
C THR A 123 3.83 4.37 5.13
N CYS A 124 3.46 4.85 3.93
CA CYS A 124 4.25 5.82 3.17
C CYS A 124 3.36 6.98 2.70
N ILE A 125 3.71 8.19 3.13
CA ILE A 125 3.06 9.41 2.66
C ILE A 125 3.52 9.72 1.23
N TRP A 126 2.58 10.14 0.39
CA TRP A 126 2.84 10.42 -1.01
C TRP A 126 3.19 11.89 -1.24
N GLU A 127 4.27 12.13 -1.98
CA GLU A 127 4.80 13.47 -2.32
C GLU A 127 4.73 14.49 -1.17
N PRO A 128 5.36 14.21 -0.02
CA PRO A 128 5.23 15.08 1.14
C PRO A 128 5.96 16.42 0.97
N ILE A 129 6.92 16.49 0.04
CA ILE A 129 7.72 17.68 -0.22
C ILE A 129 6.97 18.61 -1.19
N GLY A 130 6.49 19.73 -0.66
CA GLY A 130 5.83 20.80 -1.39
C GLY A 130 4.58 21.30 -0.68
N TRP A 131 4.05 22.45 -1.10
CA TRP A 131 2.92 23.09 -0.43
C TRP A 131 1.63 22.25 -0.39
N ARG A 132 1.54 21.20 -1.22
CA ARG A 132 0.43 20.24 -1.23
C ARG A 132 0.67 19.04 -0.32
N GLY A 133 1.93 18.67 -0.06
CA GLY A 133 2.31 17.53 0.77
C GLY A 133 2.17 17.77 2.27
N GLY A 134 1.96 19.03 2.66
CA GLY A 134 1.69 19.42 4.03
C GLY A 134 2.95 19.65 4.86
N TRP A 135 4.09 19.01 4.56
CA TRP A 135 5.33 19.17 5.36
C TRP A 135 6.02 20.52 5.19
N PHE A 136 5.79 21.22 4.09
CA PHE A 136 6.39 22.53 3.84
C PHE A 136 5.33 23.52 3.37
N ASP A 137 5.40 24.76 3.89
CA ASP A 137 4.57 25.86 3.38
C ASP A 137 5.09 26.38 2.02
N ARG A 138 4.47 27.45 1.49
CA ARG A 138 4.85 28.00 0.18
C ARG A 138 6.20 28.72 0.21
N GLU A 139 6.62 29.12 1.40
CA GLU A 139 7.87 29.82 1.69
C GLU A 139 9.02 28.82 1.94
N GLY A 140 8.72 27.53 2.04
CA GLY A 140 9.69 26.45 2.25
C GLY A 140 9.98 26.17 3.72
N ASN A 141 9.21 26.73 4.66
CA ASN A 141 9.35 26.40 6.08
C ASN A 141 8.68 25.07 6.39
N ALA A 142 9.30 24.29 7.26
CA ALA A 142 8.70 23.07 7.78
C ALA A 142 7.43 23.39 8.58
N THR A 143 6.38 22.61 8.37
CA THR A 143 5.14 22.68 9.14
C THR A 143 5.16 21.65 10.27
N ARG A 144 4.10 21.65 11.08
CA ARG A 144 3.91 20.65 12.14
C ARG A 144 3.80 19.21 11.61
N ASP A 145 3.19 19.03 10.43
CA ASP A 145 2.94 17.70 9.84
C ASP A 145 4.22 16.87 9.63
N LEU A 146 5.37 17.54 9.45
CA LEU A 146 6.67 16.87 9.35
C LEU A 146 7.04 16.20 10.67
N PHE A 147 6.79 16.87 11.80
CA PHE A 147 7.18 16.43 13.14
C PHE A 147 6.20 15.44 13.76
N ASP A 148 4.99 15.31 13.21
CA ASP A 148 4.05 14.28 13.64
C ASP A 148 4.64 12.86 13.50
N TYR A 149 5.57 12.64 12.56
CA TYR A 149 6.26 11.35 12.38
C TYR A 149 7.18 10.97 13.55
N GLU A 150 7.74 11.93 14.29
CA GLU A 150 8.48 11.62 15.52
C GLU A 150 7.55 11.02 16.60
N THR A 151 6.34 11.59 16.70
CA THR A 151 5.30 11.10 17.63
C THR A 151 4.77 9.74 17.20
N LEU A 152 4.52 9.55 15.90
CA LEU A 152 4.04 8.27 15.36
C LEU A 152 5.11 7.17 15.50
N HIS A 153 6.38 7.50 15.26
CA HIS A 153 7.50 6.59 15.50
C HIS A 153 7.53 6.17 16.98
N ALA A 154 7.50 7.14 17.90
CA ALA A 154 7.51 6.87 19.34
C ALA A 154 6.32 6.00 19.81
N LYS A 155 5.19 6.06 19.11
CA LYS A 155 3.97 5.31 19.45
C LYS A 155 3.99 3.87 18.92
N TYR A 156 4.48 3.63 17.71
CA TYR A 156 4.28 2.36 17.01
C TYR A 156 5.55 1.58 16.68
N LEU A 157 6.72 2.22 16.68
CA LEU A 157 7.97 1.63 16.16
C LEU A 157 9.09 1.56 17.20
N VAL A 158 8.81 1.84 18.47
CA VAL A 158 9.79 1.66 19.55
C VAL A 158 9.74 0.20 19.99
N GLU A 159 10.85 -0.51 19.82
CA GLU A 159 11.03 -1.86 20.37
C GLU A 159 11.04 -1.77 21.92
N GLU A 160 10.36 -2.71 22.60
CA GLU A 160 10.57 -2.96 24.03
C GLU A 160 11.92 -3.67 24.30
#